data_AF-A0ABD3GVC8-F1
#
_entry.id   AF-A0ABD3GVC8-F1
#
_cell.length_a   1.000
_cell.length_b   1.000
_cell.length_c   1.000
_cell.angle_alpha   90.00
_cell.angle_beta   90.00
_cell.angle_gamma   90.00
#
_symmetry.space_group_name_H-M   'P 1'
#
loop_
_entity.id
_entity.type
_entity.pdbx_description
1 polymer ?
#
loop_
_entity_poly.entity_id
_entity_poly.type
_entity_poly.pdbx_seq_one_letter_code
_entity_poly.pdbx_strand_id
1 'polypeptide(L)'
;MASSGTTKTANGKRVKKSRPSGTRVLVGNKMKEPGLRMVEWRARSGERWAIARARMQEKFAHWGASMKLGIYTATHPVHPMRREAAKQAMKHKKVAATEKRMAREAAAHSMAAAKRARAREARVNELNKAVR
;
A
#
# COMPACT_ATOMS: atom_id res chain seq x y z
N MET A 1 45.66 15.29 4.37
CA MET A 1 44.94 15.67 3.13
C MET A 1 43.61 14.93 3.08
N ALA A 2 42.46 15.61 3.23
CA ALA A 2 41.15 14.96 3.32
C ALA A 2 40.48 14.85 1.94
N SER A 3 40.32 13.62 1.46
CA SER A 3 39.59 13.29 0.22
C SER A 3 38.10 13.62 0.36
N SER A 4 37.62 14.62 -0.38
CA SER A 4 36.20 15.02 -0.42
C SER A 4 35.45 14.20 -1.48
N GLY A 5 34.79 13.13 -1.03
CA GLY A 5 34.01 12.24 -1.88
C GLY A 5 32.83 12.95 -2.57
N THR A 6 32.99 13.26 -3.85
CA THR A 6 31.94 13.81 -4.73
C THR A 6 31.28 12.67 -5.51
N THR A 7 30.01 12.39 -5.21
CA THR A 7 29.20 11.42 -5.97
C THR A 7 28.56 12.12 -7.17
N LYS A 8 28.88 11.67 -8.39
CA LYS A 8 28.27 12.16 -9.64
C LYS A 8 26.86 11.57 -9.79
N THR A 9 25.92 12.36 -10.28
CA THR A 9 24.59 11.85 -10.70
C THR A 9 24.69 11.24 -12.11
N ALA A 10 23.72 10.42 -12.50
CA ALA A 10 23.68 9.74 -13.80
C ALA A 10 23.81 10.70 -15.01
N ASN A 11 23.47 11.98 -14.84
CA ASN A 11 23.57 13.04 -15.84
C ASN A 11 24.84 13.90 -15.71
N GLY A 12 25.91 13.40 -15.08
CA GLY A 12 27.24 14.05 -15.05
C GLY A 12 27.36 15.32 -14.18
N LYS A 13 26.27 15.86 -13.64
CA LYS A 13 26.31 17.04 -12.76
C LYS A 13 26.87 16.69 -11.37
N ARG A 14 27.90 17.44 -10.94
CA ARG A 14 28.47 17.38 -9.59
C ARG A 14 27.47 17.96 -8.58
N VAL A 15 26.75 17.11 -7.88
CA VAL A 15 25.93 17.53 -6.73
C VAL A 15 26.86 17.67 -5.54
N LYS A 16 27.09 18.90 -5.06
CA LYS A 16 27.73 19.12 -3.77
C LYS A 16 26.86 18.46 -2.70
N LYS A 17 27.41 17.49 -1.96
CA LYS A 17 26.76 16.89 -0.78
C LYS A 17 26.57 18.03 0.24
N SER A 18 25.41 18.68 0.23
CA SER A 18 25.08 19.68 1.25
C SER A 18 25.06 18.95 2.59
N ARG A 19 25.94 19.32 3.53
CA ARG A 19 25.86 18.79 4.90
C ARG A 19 24.46 19.13 5.41
N PRO A 20 23.68 18.14 5.87
CA PRO A 20 22.36 18.44 6.41
C PRO A 20 22.53 19.43 7.56
N SER A 21 21.75 20.51 7.56
CA SER A 21 21.80 21.51 8.64
C SER A 21 21.54 20.82 9.99
N GLY A 22 22.16 21.30 11.08
CA GLY A 22 22.04 20.68 12.40
C GLY A 22 20.60 20.45 12.85
N THR A 23 19.70 21.37 12.49
CA THR A 23 18.24 21.25 12.67
C THR A 23 17.64 20.09 11.87
N ARG A 24 18.04 19.90 10.60
CA ARG A 24 17.56 18.78 9.76
C ARG A 24 18.05 17.43 10.27
N VAL A 25 19.27 17.38 10.84
CA VAL A 25 19.83 16.18 11.47
C VAL A 25 19.10 15.86 12.78
N LEU A 26 18.80 16.86 13.61
CA LEU A 26 18.05 16.69 14.85
C LEU A 26 16.61 16.24 14.60
N VAL A 27 15.93 16.83 13.62
CA VAL A 27 14.59 16.37 13.19
C VAL A 27 14.64 14.95 12.63
N GLY A 28 15.67 14.62 11.83
CA GLY A 28 15.90 13.27 11.32
C GLY A 28 16.20 12.24 12.41
N ASN A 29 16.86 12.65 13.50
CA ASN A 29 17.14 11.79 14.65
C ASN A 29 15.93 11.61 15.57
N LYS A 30 15.12 12.66 15.81
CA LYS A 30 13.84 12.55 16.54
C LYS A 30 12.81 11.67 15.79
N MET A 31 12.83 11.68 14.46
CA MET A 31 12.03 10.74 13.66
C MET A 31 12.58 9.30 13.62
N LYS A 32 13.81 9.07 14.07
CA LYS A 32 14.45 7.74 14.16
C LYS A 32 14.30 7.09 15.54
N GLU A 33 13.50 7.66 16.43
CA GLU A 33 13.24 7.10 17.74
C GLU A 33 12.62 5.69 17.65
N PRO A 34 12.99 4.76 18.54
CA PRO A 34 12.56 3.37 18.48
C PRO A 34 11.03 3.21 18.56
N GLY A 35 10.34 4.07 19.31
CA GLY A 35 8.87 4.07 19.41
C GLY A 35 8.18 4.41 18.09
N LEU A 36 8.61 5.48 17.42
CA LEU A 36 8.08 5.87 16.09
C LEU A 36 8.39 4.81 15.03
N ARG A 37 9.59 4.22 15.07
CA ARG A 37 9.98 3.11 14.19
C ARG A 37 9.09 1.88 14.39
N MET A 38 8.80 1.49 15.62
CA MET A 38 7.90 0.37 15.93
C MET A 38 6.49 0.61 15.38
N VAL A 39 5.96 1.83 15.51
CA VAL A 39 4.66 2.20 14.95
C VAL A 39 4.69 2.18 13.42
N GLU A 40 5.74 2.69 12.79
CA GLU A 40 5.90 2.65 11.34
C GLU A 40 5.99 1.21 10.81
N TRP A 41 6.74 0.35 11.50
CA TRP A 41 6.83 -1.08 11.18
C TRP A 41 5.48 -1.77 11.29
N ARG A 42 4.74 -1.57 12.39
CA ARG A 42 3.39 -2.12 12.59
C ARG A 42 2.39 -1.60 11.55
N ALA A 43 2.44 -0.31 11.23
CA ALA A 43 1.57 0.27 10.22
C ALA A 43 1.86 -0.31 8.83
N ARG A 44 3.15 -0.44 8.47
CA ARG A 44 3.58 -0.99 7.17
C ARG A 44 3.32 -2.49 7.05
N SER A 45 3.48 -3.27 8.13
CA SER A 45 3.16 -4.70 8.13
C SER A 45 1.65 -4.93 8.01
N GLY A 46 0.84 -4.18 8.77
CA GLY A 46 -0.62 -4.24 8.68
C GLY A 46 -1.17 -3.84 7.32
N GLU A 47 -0.60 -2.78 6.72
CA GLU A 47 -0.92 -2.33 5.36
C GLU A 47 -0.64 -3.43 4.33
N ARG A 48 0.55 -4.05 4.39
CA ARG A 48 0.94 -5.15 3.48
C ARG A 48 0.01 -6.34 3.61
N TRP A 49 -0.33 -6.74 4.84
CA TRP A 49 -1.26 -7.84 5.09
C TRP A 49 -2.66 -7.56 4.58
N ALA A 50 -3.16 -6.34 4.77
CA ALA A 50 -4.46 -5.92 4.27
C ALA A 50 -4.52 -5.95 2.73
N ILE A 51 -3.48 -5.43 2.06
CA ILE A 51 -3.35 -5.47 0.60
C ILE A 51 -3.29 -6.93 0.10
N ALA A 52 -2.46 -7.77 0.74
CA ALA A 52 -2.35 -9.18 0.37
C ALA A 52 -3.69 -9.91 0.51
N ARG A 53 -4.43 -9.68 1.60
CA ARG A 53 -5.76 -10.24 1.82
C ARG A 53 -6.76 -9.77 0.75
N ALA A 54 -6.74 -8.49 0.38
CA ALA A 54 -7.60 -7.95 -0.67
C ALA A 54 -7.34 -8.61 -2.03
N ARG A 55 -6.07 -8.79 -2.41
CA ARG A 55 -5.66 -9.50 -3.63
C ARG A 55 -6.05 -10.97 -3.61
N MET A 56 -5.89 -11.63 -2.47
CA MET A 56 -6.28 -13.02 -2.30
C MET A 56 -7.80 -13.18 -2.47
N GLN A 57 -8.60 -12.32 -1.83
CA GLN A 57 -10.06 -12.32 -2.00
C GLN A 57 -10.51 -12.08 -3.44
N GLU A 58 -9.83 -11.18 -4.16
CA GLU A 58 -10.06 -10.99 -5.59
C GLU A 58 -9.85 -12.30 -6.37
N LYS A 59 -8.70 -12.97 -6.15
CA LYS A 59 -8.39 -14.25 -6.81
C LYS A 59 -9.43 -15.34 -6.51
N PHE A 60 -9.89 -15.46 -5.27
CA PHE A 60 -10.97 -16.39 -4.92
C PHE A 60 -12.29 -16.06 -5.61
N ALA A 61 -12.62 -14.77 -5.74
CA ALA A 61 -13.81 -14.33 -6.47
C ALA A 61 -13.70 -14.65 -7.98
N HIS A 62 -12.53 -14.40 -8.59
CA HIS A 62 -12.25 -14.78 -9.98
C HIS A 62 -12.36 -16.29 -10.20
N TRP A 63 -11.78 -17.08 -9.31
CA TRP A 63 -11.82 -18.53 -9.35
C TRP A 63 -13.26 -19.05 -9.23
N GLY A 64 -14.01 -18.58 -8.22
CA GLY A 64 -15.41 -18.95 -8.05
C GLY A 64 -16.31 -18.55 -9.22
N ALA A 65 -16.05 -17.40 -9.87
CA ALA A 65 -16.77 -17.00 -11.07
C ALA A 65 -16.46 -17.91 -12.27
N SER A 66 -15.20 -18.29 -12.46
CA SER A 66 -14.81 -19.25 -13.50
C SER A 66 -15.40 -20.64 -13.26
N MET A 67 -15.39 -21.12 -12.02
CA MET A 67 -15.96 -22.42 -11.65
C MET A 67 -17.47 -22.47 -11.90
N LYS A 68 -18.19 -21.42 -11.49
CA LYS A 68 -19.64 -21.31 -11.77
C LYS A 68 -19.94 -21.28 -13.26
N LEU A 69 -19.12 -20.59 -14.06
CA LEU A 69 -19.26 -20.59 -15.51
C LEU A 69 -19.04 -22.01 -16.09
N GLY A 70 -18.00 -22.70 -15.63
CA GLY A 70 -17.69 -24.08 -16.05
C GLY A 70 -18.84 -25.04 -15.78
N ILE A 71 -19.37 -25.04 -14.55
CA ILE A 71 -20.53 -25.86 -14.16
C ILE A 71 -21.76 -25.50 -15.00
N TYR A 72 -22.01 -24.21 -15.20
CA TYR A 72 -23.14 -23.75 -16.02
C TYR A 72 -23.02 -24.23 -17.48
N THR A 73 -21.82 -24.13 -18.07
CA THR A 73 -21.58 -24.58 -19.44
C THR A 73 -21.67 -26.10 -19.59
N ALA A 74 -21.26 -26.86 -18.57
CA ALA A 74 -21.34 -28.31 -18.57
C ALA A 74 -22.79 -28.80 -18.45
N THR A 75 -23.60 -28.15 -17.60
CA THR A 75 -25.01 -28.51 -17.37
C THR A 75 -25.94 -28.04 -18.50
N HIS A 76 -25.59 -26.97 -19.23
CA HIS A 76 -26.43 -26.41 -20.28
C HIS A 76 -25.64 -26.28 -21.60
N PRO A 77 -25.45 -27.40 -22.34
CA PRO A 77 -24.56 -27.41 -23.50
C PRO A 77 -25.07 -26.66 -24.74
N VAL A 78 -26.39 -26.56 -24.93
CA VAL A 78 -27.00 -26.23 -26.24
C VAL A 78 -27.56 -24.80 -26.34
N HIS A 79 -27.46 -23.97 -25.29
CA HIS A 79 -28.04 -22.60 -25.31
C HIS A 79 -26.98 -21.49 -25.51
N PRO A 80 -26.70 -21.05 -26.75
CA PRO A 80 -25.66 -20.07 -27.05
C PRO A 80 -25.91 -18.70 -26.40
N MET A 81 -27.11 -18.13 -26.55
CA MET A 81 -27.44 -16.82 -25.98
C MET A 81 -27.33 -16.78 -24.45
N ARG A 82 -27.81 -17.82 -23.77
CA ARG A 82 -27.74 -17.90 -22.30
C ARG A 82 -26.30 -18.10 -21.81
N ARG A 83 -25.47 -18.82 -22.57
CA ARG A 83 -24.03 -18.94 -22.30
C ARG A 83 -23.31 -17.61 -22.45
N GLU A 84 -23.63 -16.81 -23.45
CA GLU A 84 -23.06 -15.46 -23.61
C GLU A 84 -23.46 -14.53 -22.48
N ALA A 85 -24.73 -14.52 -22.10
CA ALA A 85 -25.21 -13.75 -20.95
C ALA A 85 -24.50 -14.19 -19.65
N ALA A 86 -24.31 -15.50 -19.43
CA ALA A 86 -23.57 -16.01 -18.28
C ALA A 86 -22.08 -15.60 -18.30
N LYS A 87 -21.43 -15.63 -19.48
CA LYS A 87 -20.04 -15.14 -19.64
C LYS A 87 -19.94 -13.66 -19.30
N GLN A 88 -20.85 -12.83 -19.81
CA GLN A 88 -20.89 -11.40 -19.51
C GLN A 88 -21.14 -11.15 -18.02
N ALA A 89 -22.13 -11.82 -17.42
CA ALA A 89 -22.41 -11.71 -15.99
C ALA A 89 -21.19 -12.08 -15.12
N MET A 90 -20.46 -13.14 -15.48
CA MET A 90 -19.23 -13.51 -14.76
C MET A 90 -18.10 -12.50 -15.00
N LYS A 91 -17.99 -11.91 -16.19
CA LYS A 91 -17.06 -10.80 -16.47
C LYS A 91 -17.35 -9.59 -15.58
N HIS A 92 -18.61 -9.19 -15.44
CA HIS A 92 -19.00 -8.11 -14.53
C HIS A 92 -18.66 -8.42 -13.07
N LYS A 93 -18.87 -9.66 -12.62
CA LYS A 93 -18.47 -10.07 -11.25
C LYS A 93 -16.98 -9.97 -11.01
N LYS A 94 -16.16 -10.31 -12.02
CA LYS A 94 -14.70 -10.18 -11.98
C LYS A 94 -14.28 -8.71 -11.90
N VAL A 95 -14.90 -7.84 -12.71
CA VAL A 95 -14.67 -6.37 -12.66
C VAL A 95 -15.05 -5.81 -11.30
N ALA A 96 -16.24 -6.12 -10.79
CA ALA A 96 -16.68 -5.67 -9.47
C ALA A 96 -15.75 -6.17 -8.33
N ALA A 97 -15.15 -7.36 -8.47
CA ALA A 97 -14.15 -7.84 -7.52
C ALA A 97 -12.86 -7.00 -7.57
N THR A 98 -12.41 -6.60 -8.78
CA THR A 98 -11.24 -5.74 -8.96
C THR A 98 -11.46 -4.35 -8.35
N GLU A 99 -12.66 -3.77 -8.53
CA GLU A 99 -13.03 -2.48 -7.95
C GLU A 99 -13.05 -2.54 -6.41
N LYS A 100 -13.62 -3.61 -5.86
CA LYS A 100 -13.59 -3.87 -4.41
C LYS A 100 -12.16 -4.04 -3.89
N ARG A 101 -11.25 -4.66 -4.65
CA ARG A 101 -9.83 -4.69 -4.29
C ARG A 101 -9.26 -3.28 -4.24
N MET A 102 -9.45 -2.47 -5.27
CA MET A 102 -8.90 -1.11 -5.31
C MET A 102 -9.40 -0.26 -4.15
N ALA A 103 -10.69 -0.33 -3.83
CA ALA A 103 -11.26 0.35 -2.67
C ALA A 103 -10.62 -0.11 -1.34
N ARG A 104 -10.38 -1.42 -1.19
CA ARG A 104 -9.73 -1.99 0.01
C ARG A 104 -8.25 -1.61 0.11
N GLU A 105 -7.52 -1.59 -1.01
CA GLU A 105 -6.13 -1.14 -1.05
C GLU A 105 -6.04 0.35 -0.67
N ALA A 106 -6.91 1.20 -1.25
CA ALA A 106 -6.99 2.62 -0.91
C ALA A 106 -7.31 2.84 0.58
N ALA A 107 -8.26 2.07 1.14
CA ALA A 107 -8.58 2.12 2.56
C ALA A 107 -7.40 1.65 3.44
N ALA A 108 -6.67 0.61 3.04
CA ALA A 108 -5.49 0.16 3.77
C ALA A 108 -4.39 1.23 3.80
N HIS A 109 -4.15 1.90 2.67
CA HIS A 109 -3.22 3.03 2.57
C HIS A 109 -3.66 4.21 3.44
N SER A 110 -4.93 4.61 3.40
CA SER A 110 -5.44 5.74 4.19
C SER A 110 -5.38 5.45 5.69
N MET A 111 -5.74 4.24 6.13
CA MET A 111 -5.63 3.83 7.53
C MET A 111 -4.18 3.78 8.01
N ALA A 112 -3.26 3.28 7.18
CA ALA A 112 -1.83 3.25 7.52
C ALA A 112 -1.24 4.66 7.61
N ALA A 113 -1.60 5.55 6.67
CA ALA A 113 -1.23 6.96 6.72
C ALA A 113 -1.77 7.65 7.97
N ALA A 114 -3.04 7.44 8.32
CA ALA A 114 -3.66 7.98 9.53
C ALA A 114 -2.97 7.50 10.81
N LYS A 115 -2.61 6.21 10.90
CA LYS A 115 -1.84 5.66 12.04
C LYS A 115 -0.47 6.33 12.17
N ARG A 116 0.24 6.54 11.05
CA ARG A 116 1.53 7.25 11.04
C ARG A 116 1.38 8.73 11.43
N ALA A 117 0.32 9.40 10.95
CA ALA A 117 0.04 10.80 11.28
C ALA A 117 -0.25 10.97 12.78
N ARG A 118 -1.15 10.17 13.35
CA ARG A 118 -1.46 10.18 14.79
C ARG A 118 -0.23 9.95 15.66
N ALA A 119 0.66 9.04 15.26
CA ALA A 119 1.91 8.79 15.98
C ALA A 119 2.85 10.01 15.97
N ARG A 120 2.90 10.74 14.84
CA ARG A 120 3.67 11.98 14.73
C ARG A 120 3.05 13.09 15.58
N GLU A 121 1.73 13.26 15.53
CA GLU A 121 0.99 14.26 16.32
C GLU A 121 1.14 14.00 17.82
N ALA A 122 0.99 12.75 18.26
CA ALA A 122 1.21 12.38 19.66
C ALA A 122 2.62 12.73 20.12
N ARG A 123 3.63 12.49 19.27
CA ARG A 123 5.02 12.86 19.59
C ARG A 123 5.22 14.37 19.66
N VAL A 124 4.64 15.13 18.74
CA VAL A 124 4.69 16.60 18.79
C VAL A 124 4.06 17.12 20.08
N ASN A 125 2.91 16.56 20.48
CA ASN A 125 2.24 16.93 21.72
C ASN A 125 3.07 16.59 22.97
N GLU A 126 3.75 15.44 22.98
CA GLU A 126 4.66 15.06 24.06
C GLU A 126 5.86 16.01 24.16
N LEU A 127 6.47 16.38 23.03
CA LEU A 127 7.55 17.36 22.98
C LEU A 127 7.11 18.74 23.45
N ASN A 128 5.91 19.19 23.07
CA ASN A 128 5.36 20.46 23.51
C ASN A 128 5.07 20.49 25.03
N LYS A 129 4.66 19.36 25.61
CA LYS A 129 4.48 19.22 27.06
C LYS A 129 5.80 19.25 27.81
N ALA A 130 6.88 18.69 27.25
CA ALA A 130 8.19 18.66 27.89
C ALA A 130 8.93 20.03 27.87
N VAL A 131 8.45 20.99 27.07
CA VAL A 131 9.02 22.34 26.95
C VAL A 131 8.28 23.35 27.84
N ARG A 132 7.06 23.03 28.30
CA ARG A 132 6.29 23.84 29.25
C ARG A 132 6.56 23.40 30.68
#